data_AF-A0A0D0BDR9-F1
#
_entry.id   AF-A0A0D0BDR9-F1
#
_cell.length_a   1.000
_cell.length_b   1.000
_cell.length_c   1.000
_cell.angle_alpha   90.00
_cell.angle_beta   90.00
_cell.angle_gamma   90.00
#
_symmetry.space_group_name_H-M   'P 1'
#
loop_
_entity.id
_entity.type
_entity.pdbx_description
1 polymer ?
#
loop_
_entity_poly.entity_id
_entity_poly.type
_entity_poly.pdbx_seq_one_letter_code
_entity_poly.pdbx_strand_id
1 'polypeptide(L)'
;MNSIQVSALNGRSEAGHSLLAWEMLHNAVVGPADVEKSVHFQAFIKGLRLPSLNYCIQVSSSFSGGVEAFIDTALSSEITSFGDLNISFRSNLSDEEEEAFDDAMAEAGQPFAGNTFSGFIQDFLANVGAPCPQLLGSIQGSFSPEARAALSAIQSPTFRMRMLCWAVTGATQVLQEGEPIKIYLVSDRDPSYVPQGLAEEQHCAYINSGADYDPNSEPQDVKSAVHHWLLVQILESIGSYTLA
;
A
#
# COMPACT_ATOMS: atom_id res chain seq x y z
N MET A 1 -19.05 -32.06 -0.27
CA MET A 1 -17.88 -32.07 0.63
C MET A 1 -16.64 -31.81 -0.22
N ASN A 2 -16.05 -30.62 -0.10
CA ASN A 2 -14.83 -30.29 -0.85
C ASN A 2 -13.64 -30.95 -0.16
N SER A 3 -12.99 -31.87 -0.88
CA SER A 3 -11.76 -32.52 -0.45
C SER A 3 -10.65 -31.48 -0.35
N ILE A 4 -10.04 -31.34 0.84
CA ILE A 4 -8.86 -30.50 1.03
C ILE A 4 -7.73 -31.13 0.20
N GLN A 5 -7.22 -30.41 -0.81
CA GLN A 5 -6.11 -30.88 -1.62
C GLN A 5 -4.86 -31.03 -0.74
N VAL A 6 -4.49 -32.28 -0.46
CA VAL A 6 -3.32 -32.66 0.36
C VAL A 6 -2.00 -32.13 -0.22
N SER A 7 -1.96 -31.84 -1.52
CA SER A 7 -0.82 -31.21 -2.19
C SER A 7 -0.49 -29.82 -1.64
N ALA A 8 -1.46 -29.07 -1.09
CA ALA A 8 -1.23 -27.77 -0.47
C ALA A 8 -0.50 -27.83 0.89
N LEU A 9 -0.32 -29.05 1.43
CA LEU A 9 0.37 -29.31 2.70
C LEU A 9 1.84 -29.74 2.50
N ASN A 10 2.27 -30.04 1.27
CA ASN A 10 3.67 -30.39 1.01
C ASN A 10 4.57 -29.15 1.09
N GLY A 11 5.67 -29.25 1.83
CA GLY A 11 6.68 -28.19 1.98
C GLY A 11 6.51 -27.25 3.18
N ARG A 12 5.55 -27.52 4.08
CA ARG A 12 5.33 -26.68 5.27
C ARG A 12 6.21 -27.13 6.44
N SER A 13 7.06 -26.24 6.93
CA SER A 13 7.79 -26.42 8.19
C SER A 13 6.96 -25.93 9.38
N GLU A 14 7.28 -26.39 10.58
CA GLU A 14 6.68 -25.90 11.82
C GLU A 14 6.86 -24.37 11.97
N ALA A 15 8.04 -23.86 11.62
CA ALA A 15 8.32 -22.42 11.57
C ALA A 15 7.39 -21.67 10.58
N GLY A 16 7.12 -22.23 9.40
CA GLY A 16 6.21 -21.63 8.42
C GLY A 16 4.76 -21.63 8.90
N HIS A 17 4.33 -22.65 9.66
CA HIS A 17 3.02 -22.66 10.30
C HIS A 17 2.88 -21.60 11.40
N SER A 18 3.92 -21.40 12.21
CA SER A 18 3.94 -20.36 13.24
C SER A 18 3.86 -18.96 12.61
N LEU A 19 4.61 -18.70 11.53
CA LEU A 19 4.56 -17.43 10.81
C LEU A 19 3.17 -17.16 10.20
N LEU A 20 2.58 -18.17 9.57
CA LEU A 20 1.24 -18.05 8.98
C LEU A 20 0.17 -17.83 10.06
N ALA A 21 0.24 -18.53 11.20
CA ALA A 21 -0.67 -18.32 12.31
C ALA A 21 -0.55 -16.89 12.88
N TRP A 22 0.66 -16.34 12.91
CA TRP A 22 0.92 -14.95 13.29
C TRP A 22 0.27 -13.96 12.33
N GLU A 23 0.49 -14.10 11.01
CA GLU A 23 -0.12 -13.23 10.00
C GLU A 23 -1.65 -13.29 10.08
N MET A 24 -2.20 -14.48 10.30
CA MET A 24 -3.65 -14.68 10.42
C MET A 24 -4.20 -14.02 11.68
N LEU A 25 -3.59 -14.22 12.85
CA LEU A 25 -4.06 -13.62 14.10
C LEU A 25 -3.91 -12.09 14.08
N HIS A 26 -2.79 -11.58 13.57
CA HIS A 26 -2.58 -10.15 13.34
C HIS A 26 -3.69 -9.60 12.43
N ASN A 27 -3.90 -10.19 11.25
CA ASN A 27 -4.91 -9.75 10.30
C ASN A 27 -6.34 -9.87 10.84
N ALA A 28 -6.60 -10.81 11.76
CA ALA A 28 -7.90 -10.95 12.44
C ALA A 28 -8.19 -9.85 13.45
N VAL A 29 -7.15 -9.30 14.10
CA VAL A 29 -7.28 -8.32 15.20
C VAL A 29 -7.08 -6.89 14.70
N VAL A 30 -6.19 -6.69 13.74
CA VAL A 30 -5.80 -5.39 13.19
C VAL A 30 -6.62 -5.02 11.93
N GLY A 31 -7.03 -6.01 11.12
CA GLY A 31 -7.89 -5.88 9.93
C GLY A 31 -7.26 -5.19 8.70
N PRO A 32 -7.87 -5.28 7.49
CA PRO A 32 -8.87 -6.23 7.00
C PRO A 32 -8.31 -7.08 5.83
N ALA A 33 -8.00 -8.35 6.07
CA ALA A 33 -8.19 -9.35 5.02
C ALA A 33 -9.66 -9.79 5.04
N ASP A 34 -10.24 -10.11 3.89
CA ASP A 34 -11.57 -10.74 3.81
C ASP A 34 -11.50 -12.14 4.43
N VAL A 35 -11.62 -12.17 5.75
CA VAL A 35 -11.60 -13.33 6.65
C VAL A 35 -12.52 -14.42 6.13
N GLU A 36 -13.62 -14.04 5.48
CA GLU A 36 -14.61 -14.94 4.92
C GLU A 36 -14.15 -15.64 3.63
N LYS A 37 -13.31 -14.99 2.81
CA LYS A 37 -12.83 -15.52 1.52
C LYS A 37 -11.47 -16.23 1.59
N SER A 38 -10.61 -15.92 2.57
CA SER A 38 -9.33 -16.62 2.73
C SER A 38 -9.56 -18.09 3.11
N VAL A 39 -9.26 -19.01 2.19
CA VAL A 39 -9.44 -20.46 2.41
C VAL A 39 -8.59 -20.94 3.60
N HIS A 40 -7.42 -20.33 3.81
CA HIS A 40 -6.58 -20.58 4.97
C HIS A 40 -7.21 -20.05 6.25
N PHE A 41 -7.73 -18.83 6.24
CA PHE A 41 -8.40 -18.25 7.41
C PHE A 41 -9.68 -18.99 7.77
N GLN A 42 -10.48 -19.36 6.79
CA GLN A 42 -11.64 -20.21 6.98
C GLN A 42 -11.25 -21.59 7.50
N ALA A 43 -10.17 -22.18 7.02
CA ALA A 43 -9.66 -23.45 7.56
C ALA A 43 -9.18 -23.29 9.02
N PHE A 44 -8.52 -22.18 9.35
CA PHE A 44 -8.08 -21.85 10.71
C PHE A 44 -9.26 -21.64 11.66
N ILE A 45 -10.24 -20.79 11.31
CA ILE A 45 -11.47 -20.58 12.09
C ILE A 45 -12.26 -21.88 12.24
N LYS A 46 -12.37 -22.69 11.17
CA LYS A 46 -13.00 -24.02 11.25
C LYS A 46 -12.20 -24.95 12.19
N GLY A 47 -10.88 -24.84 12.19
CA GLY A 47 -9.98 -25.51 13.13
C GLY A 47 -10.20 -25.08 14.58
N LEU A 48 -10.36 -23.78 14.86
CA LEU A 48 -10.69 -23.26 16.19
C LEU A 48 -12.07 -23.73 16.69
N ARG A 49 -13.00 -24.01 15.76
CA ARG A 49 -14.33 -24.57 16.07
C ARG A 49 -14.32 -26.09 16.28
N LEU A 50 -13.22 -26.79 15.98
CA LEU A 50 -13.11 -28.21 16.32
C LEU A 50 -13.05 -28.34 17.84
N PRO A 51 -13.70 -29.36 18.43
CA PRO A 51 -13.62 -29.63 19.86
C PRO A 51 -12.20 -30.08 20.21
N SER A 52 -11.31 -29.12 20.38
CA SER A 52 -9.94 -29.31 20.82
C SER A 52 -9.72 -28.36 21.99
N LEU A 53 -9.56 -28.95 23.17
CA LEU A 53 -9.66 -28.22 24.44
C LEU A 53 -8.50 -27.24 24.70
N ASN A 54 -7.45 -27.19 23.86
CA ASN A 54 -6.22 -26.45 24.18
C ASN A 54 -5.55 -25.68 23.02
N TYR A 55 -6.03 -25.75 21.78
CA TYR A 55 -5.28 -25.17 20.63
C TYR A 55 -5.34 -23.63 20.57
N CYS A 56 -6.44 -22.99 20.95
CA CYS A 56 -6.51 -21.53 20.97
C CYS A 56 -5.49 -20.91 21.95
N ILE A 57 -5.29 -21.56 23.11
CA ILE A 57 -4.30 -21.17 24.10
C ILE A 57 -2.89 -21.39 23.54
N GLN A 58 -2.68 -22.50 22.81
CA GLN A 58 -1.39 -22.76 22.16
C GLN A 58 -1.06 -21.72 21.09
N VAL A 59 -2.04 -21.27 20.30
CA VAL A 59 -1.84 -20.22 19.27
C VAL A 59 -1.49 -18.88 19.90
N SER A 60 -2.21 -18.44 20.94
CA SER A 60 -1.85 -17.20 21.64
C SER A 60 -0.50 -17.30 22.38
N SER A 61 -0.15 -18.49 22.88
CA SER A 61 1.16 -18.75 23.49
C SER A 61 2.30 -19.00 22.48
N SER A 62 1.96 -19.21 21.20
CA SER A 62 2.93 -19.39 20.12
C SER A 62 3.49 -18.07 19.62
N PHE A 63 2.92 -16.96 20.07
CA PHE A 63 3.49 -15.64 19.85
C PHE A 63 4.84 -15.55 20.56
N SER A 64 5.88 -15.17 19.82
CA SER A 64 7.19 -14.92 20.44
C SER A 64 7.03 -13.75 21.43
N GLY A 65 7.20 -14.02 22.72
CA GLY A 65 6.92 -13.05 23.79
C GLY A 65 5.50 -13.09 24.37
N GLY A 66 4.65 -14.01 23.92
CA GLY A 66 3.32 -14.26 24.49
C GLY A 66 2.27 -13.20 24.16
N VAL A 67 1.17 -13.20 24.94
CA VAL A 67 0.02 -12.31 24.72
C VAL A 67 0.37 -10.84 24.98
N GLU A 68 1.27 -10.54 25.92
CA GLU A 68 1.71 -9.17 26.15
C GLU A 68 2.43 -8.61 24.92
N ALA A 69 3.35 -9.36 24.32
CA ALA A 69 4.03 -8.95 23.09
C ALA A 69 3.07 -8.78 21.91
N PHE A 70 2.02 -9.61 21.82
CA PHE A 70 0.98 -9.45 20.80
C PHE A 70 0.20 -8.14 20.98
N ILE A 71 -0.25 -7.85 22.19
CA ILE A 71 -0.97 -6.62 22.50
C ILE A 71 -0.07 -5.41 22.28
N ASP A 72 1.19 -5.49 22.73
CA ASP A 72 2.17 -4.43 22.53
C ASP A 72 2.40 -4.18 21.04
N THR A 73 2.57 -5.24 20.24
CA THR A 73 2.68 -5.16 18.77
C THR A 73 1.45 -4.47 18.17
N ALA A 74 0.24 -4.92 18.50
CA ALA A 74 -0.99 -4.34 17.95
C ALA A 74 -1.18 -2.86 18.34
N LEU A 75 -0.74 -2.48 19.55
CA LEU A 75 -0.77 -1.08 20.01
C LEU A 75 0.35 -0.25 19.39
N SER A 76 1.51 -0.84 19.09
CA SER A 76 2.66 -0.17 18.48
C SER A 76 2.62 -0.15 16.94
N SER A 77 1.62 -0.77 16.34
CA SER A 77 1.43 -0.83 14.88
C SER A 77 0.79 0.43 14.31
N GLU A 78 0.45 1.41 15.16
CA GLU A 78 -0.11 2.68 14.74
C GLU A 78 0.93 3.52 13.99
N ILE A 79 0.55 3.99 12.80
CA ILE A 79 1.36 4.94 12.03
C ILE A 79 1.13 6.33 12.60
N THR A 80 2.12 6.84 13.32
CA THR A 80 2.15 8.17 13.93
C THR A 80 3.10 9.12 13.19
N SER A 81 4.10 8.57 12.51
CA SER A 81 5.14 9.31 11.81
C SER A 81 5.62 8.58 10.55
N PHE A 82 6.35 9.29 9.69
CA PHE A 82 6.96 8.69 8.50
C PHE A 82 7.96 7.57 8.85
N GLY A 83 8.64 7.70 10.00
CA GLY A 83 9.60 6.70 10.48
C GLY A 83 8.97 5.33 10.72
N ASP A 84 7.65 5.29 10.93
CA ASP A 84 6.93 4.06 11.23
C ASP A 84 6.73 3.19 9.97
N LEU A 85 6.78 3.76 8.75
CA LEU A 85 6.43 3.05 7.51
C LEU A 85 7.48 2.06 6.98
N ASN A 86 8.65 1.92 7.64
CA ASN A 86 9.78 1.08 7.21
C ASN A 86 9.96 1.06 5.67
N ILE A 87 10.19 2.22 5.06
CA ILE A 87 10.27 2.35 3.59
C ILE A 87 11.71 2.20 3.11
N SER A 88 11.91 1.41 2.06
CA SER A 88 13.15 1.35 1.28
C SER A 88 12.92 1.94 -0.11
N PHE A 89 13.67 2.99 -0.45
CA PHE A 89 13.70 3.54 -1.80
C PHE A 89 14.79 2.87 -2.63
N ARG A 90 14.51 2.60 -3.91
CA ARG A 90 15.48 2.09 -4.88
C ARG A 90 15.29 2.79 -6.22
N SER A 91 16.39 3.11 -6.88
CA SER A 91 16.38 3.54 -8.28
C SER A 91 16.76 2.34 -9.15
N ASN A 92 15.96 2.07 -10.17
CA ASN A 92 16.25 1.09 -11.22
C ASN A 92 16.45 1.80 -12.58
N LEU A 93 16.80 3.08 -12.56
CA LEU A 93 17.16 3.85 -13.76
C LEU A 93 18.57 3.48 -14.25
N SER A 94 18.84 3.65 -15.54
CA SER A 94 20.23 3.72 -16.02
C SER A 94 20.89 5.03 -15.58
N ASP A 95 22.22 5.11 -15.64
CA ASP A 95 22.96 6.34 -15.31
C ASP A 95 22.47 7.53 -16.17
N GLU A 96 22.19 7.31 -17.46
CA GLU A 96 21.66 8.34 -18.36
C GLU A 96 20.23 8.78 -18.01
N GLU A 97 19.39 7.85 -17.55
CA GLU A 97 18.02 8.13 -17.13
C GLU A 97 17.98 8.85 -15.78
N GLU A 98 18.89 8.52 -14.87
CA GLU A 98 19.05 9.20 -13.58
C GLU A 98 19.53 10.64 -13.78
N GLU A 99 20.50 10.88 -14.67
CA GLU A 99 20.93 12.24 -15.05
C GLU A 99 19.76 13.04 -15.67
N ALA A 100 18.98 12.43 -16.57
CA ALA A 100 17.81 13.07 -17.17
C ALA A 100 16.72 13.39 -16.14
N PHE A 101 16.51 12.51 -15.15
CA PHE A 101 15.58 12.74 -14.05
C PHE A 101 16.02 13.91 -13.18
N ASP A 102 17.30 13.97 -12.82
CA ASP A 102 17.87 15.07 -12.01
C ASP A 102 17.78 16.41 -12.74
N ASP A 103 18.07 16.44 -14.05
CA ASP A 103 17.93 17.62 -14.91
C ASP A 103 16.46 18.09 -14.96
N ALA A 104 15.52 17.17 -15.13
CA ALA A 104 14.09 17.49 -15.13
C ALA A 104 13.62 18.05 -13.77
N MET A 105 14.10 17.47 -12.66
CA MET A 105 13.83 17.96 -11.30
C MET A 105 14.42 19.36 -11.08
N ALA A 106 15.60 19.64 -11.63
CA ALA A 106 16.22 20.96 -11.56
C ALA A 106 15.46 22.01 -12.40
N GLU A 107 15.06 21.65 -13.62
CA GLU A 107 14.31 22.53 -14.54
C GLU A 107 12.92 22.86 -14.01
N ALA A 108 12.24 21.90 -13.37
CA ALA A 108 10.93 22.10 -12.74
C ALA A 108 10.96 23.17 -11.62
N GLY A 109 12.15 23.55 -11.13
CA GLY A 109 12.32 24.58 -10.12
C GLY A 109 11.80 24.15 -8.75
N GLN A 110 11.58 25.11 -7.85
CA GLN A 110 11.09 24.79 -6.51
C GLN A 110 9.65 24.26 -6.56
N PRO A 111 9.32 23.20 -5.80
CA PRO A 111 10.12 22.56 -4.74
C PRO A 111 10.87 21.28 -5.17
N PHE A 112 11.03 21.05 -6.46
CA PHE A 112 11.71 19.86 -7.00
C PHE A 112 13.23 20.05 -7.08
N ALA A 113 13.68 21.25 -7.42
CA ALA A 113 15.10 21.55 -7.58
C ALA A 113 15.88 21.29 -6.28
N GLY A 114 16.84 20.36 -6.35
CA GLY A 114 17.66 19.92 -5.23
C GLY A 114 16.99 18.91 -4.29
N ASN A 115 15.78 18.44 -4.63
CA ASN A 115 15.09 17.39 -3.89
C ASN A 115 15.40 16.01 -4.51
N THR A 116 15.40 14.98 -3.67
CA THR A 116 15.58 13.59 -4.13
C THR A 116 14.22 12.94 -4.36
N PHE A 117 14.16 11.87 -5.14
CA PHE A 117 12.95 11.05 -5.28
C PHE A 117 12.37 10.64 -3.90
N SER A 118 13.22 10.18 -2.98
CA SER A 118 12.80 9.84 -1.62
C SER A 118 12.29 11.05 -0.83
N GLY A 119 12.94 12.20 -0.97
CA GLY A 119 12.53 13.43 -0.28
C GLY A 119 11.19 13.95 -0.79
N PHE A 120 10.91 13.77 -2.08
CA PHE A 120 9.62 14.07 -2.67
C PHE A 120 8.49 13.19 -2.13
N ILE A 121 8.69 11.86 -2.08
CA ILE A 121 7.70 10.95 -1.50
C ILE A 121 7.49 11.21 0.00
N GLN A 122 8.57 11.51 0.74
CA GLN A 122 8.49 11.92 2.14
C GLN A 122 7.63 13.16 2.33
N ASP A 123 7.86 14.21 1.53
CA ASP A 123 7.06 15.43 1.57
C ASP A 123 5.59 15.16 1.22
N PHE A 124 5.31 14.33 0.20
CA PHE A 124 3.94 13.91 -0.12
C PHE A 124 3.24 13.26 1.09
N LEU A 125 3.89 12.30 1.75
CA LEU A 125 3.30 11.52 2.83
C LEU A 125 3.16 12.31 4.14
N ALA A 126 4.04 13.28 4.40
CA ALA A 126 3.99 14.13 5.59
C ALA A 126 2.91 15.23 5.52
N ASN A 127 2.39 15.53 4.32
CA ASN A 127 1.41 16.59 4.11
C ASN A 127 -0.02 16.17 4.51
N VAL A 128 -0.82 17.16 4.89
CA VAL A 128 -2.22 17.00 5.35
C VAL A 128 -3.20 17.31 4.21
N GLY A 129 -4.36 16.63 4.21
CA GLY A 129 -5.46 16.97 3.31
C GLY A 129 -5.29 16.44 1.89
N ALA A 130 -6.21 16.84 1.01
CA ALA A 130 -6.13 16.58 -0.43
C ALA A 130 -5.24 17.64 -1.11
N PRO A 131 -4.28 17.26 -1.96
CA PRO A 131 -3.49 18.22 -2.75
C PRO A 131 -4.37 19.11 -3.63
N CYS A 132 -5.41 18.53 -4.23
CA CYS A 132 -6.41 19.23 -5.03
C CYS A 132 -7.82 18.78 -4.59
N PRO A 133 -8.43 19.43 -3.58
CA PRO A 133 -9.72 19.01 -3.02
C PRO A 133 -10.86 18.98 -4.05
N GLN A 134 -10.88 19.93 -4.99
CA GLN A 134 -11.92 20.03 -6.02
C GLN A 134 -11.87 18.84 -6.98
N LEU A 135 -10.67 18.52 -7.47
CA LEU A 135 -10.44 17.34 -8.33
C LEU A 135 -10.75 16.05 -7.59
N LEU A 136 -10.32 15.92 -6.33
CA LEU A 136 -10.63 14.73 -5.55
C LEU A 136 -12.16 14.55 -5.38
N GLY A 137 -12.88 15.66 -5.17
CA GLY A 137 -14.33 15.65 -5.05
C GLY A 137 -15.06 15.20 -6.32
N SER A 138 -14.53 15.51 -7.51
CA SER A 138 -15.15 15.12 -8.78
C SER A 138 -15.02 13.62 -9.07
N ILE A 139 -13.96 12.98 -8.59
CA ILE A 139 -13.69 11.55 -8.77
C ILE A 139 -14.04 10.69 -7.55
N GLN A 140 -14.44 11.27 -6.41
CA GLN A 140 -14.70 10.53 -5.17
C GLN A 140 -15.70 9.36 -5.34
N GLY A 141 -16.63 9.48 -6.29
CA GLY A 141 -17.61 8.45 -6.62
C GLY A 141 -17.01 7.19 -7.28
N SER A 142 -15.83 7.27 -7.90
CA SER A 142 -15.18 6.14 -8.57
C SER A 142 -14.43 5.21 -7.61
N PHE A 143 -14.08 5.70 -6.41
CA PHE A 143 -13.36 4.90 -5.41
C PHE A 143 -14.25 3.82 -4.78
N SER A 144 -13.61 2.75 -4.29
CA SER A 144 -14.27 1.71 -3.50
C SER A 144 -14.96 2.30 -2.26
N PRO A 145 -16.02 1.64 -1.73
CA PRO A 145 -16.69 2.11 -0.52
C PRO A 145 -15.73 2.33 0.66
N GLU A 146 -14.72 1.49 0.81
CA GLU A 146 -13.75 1.54 1.90
C GLU A 146 -12.81 2.74 1.76
N ALA A 147 -12.24 2.94 0.58
CA ALA A 147 -11.40 4.10 0.29
C ALA A 147 -12.19 5.40 0.46
N ARG A 148 -13.46 5.42 0.05
CA ARG A 148 -14.35 6.57 0.22
C ARG A 148 -14.66 6.86 1.68
N ALA A 149 -14.88 5.84 2.50
CA ALA A 149 -15.10 5.99 3.94
C ALA A 149 -13.86 6.57 4.64
N ALA A 150 -12.66 6.14 4.22
CA ALA A 150 -11.40 6.64 4.76
C ALA A 150 -11.20 8.15 4.54
N LEU A 151 -11.74 8.73 3.46
CA LEU A 151 -11.63 10.16 3.16
C LEU A 151 -12.20 11.08 4.26
N SER A 152 -13.06 10.57 5.15
CA SER A 152 -13.50 11.32 6.34
C SER A 152 -12.34 11.73 7.25
N ALA A 153 -11.22 11.01 7.21
CA ALA A 153 -10.00 11.26 7.97
C ALA A 153 -8.90 11.95 7.14
N ILE A 154 -9.20 12.50 5.96
CA ILE A 154 -8.18 13.09 5.06
C ILE A 154 -7.38 14.25 5.68
N GLN A 155 -7.95 14.91 6.68
CA GLN A 155 -7.28 15.98 7.43
C GLN A 155 -6.36 15.46 8.55
N SER A 156 -6.25 14.14 8.74
CA SER A 156 -5.29 13.55 9.66
C SER A 156 -3.87 13.68 9.10
N PRO A 157 -2.86 14.06 9.90
CA PRO A 157 -1.47 14.10 9.47
C PRO A 157 -0.91 12.74 9.06
N THR A 158 -1.52 11.65 9.51
CA THR A 158 -1.11 10.29 9.17
C THR A 158 -1.93 9.67 8.05
N PHE A 159 -2.90 10.41 7.49
CA PHE A 159 -3.82 9.87 6.50
C PHE A 159 -3.11 9.26 5.29
N ARG A 160 -2.24 10.03 4.62
CA ARG A 160 -1.56 9.58 3.40
C ARG A 160 -0.64 8.40 3.66
N MET A 161 0.04 8.40 4.80
CA MET A 161 0.88 7.30 5.26
C MET A 161 0.07 6.01 5.46
N ARG A 162 -1.08 6.10 6.14
CA ARG A 162 -2.00 4.98 6.35
C ARG A 162 -2.58 4.47 5.05
N MET A 163 -2.92 5.36 4.11
CA MET A 163 -3.45 4.96 2.80
C MET A 163 -2.38 4.28 1.94
N LEU A 164 -1.14 4.78 1.95
CA LEU A 164 -0.02 4.09 1.28
C LEU A 164 0.20 2.69 1.87
N CYS A 165 0.25 2.59 3.20
CA CYS A 165 0.40 1.31 3.88
C CYS A 165 -0.74 0.35 3.48
N TRP A 166 -1.98 0.85 3.42
CA TRP A 166 -3.13 0.04 3.00
C TRP A 166 -3.03 -0.39 1.54
N ALA A 167 -2.69 0.53 0.64
CA ALA A 167 -2.54 0.23 -0.78
C ALA A 167 -1.42 -0.80 -1.07
N VAL A 168 -0.41 -0.91 -0.21
CA VAL A 168 0.70 -1.85 -0.39
C VAL A 168 0.48 -3.16 0.35
N THR A 169 -0.04 -3.11 1.56
CA THR A 169 -0.08 -4.26 2.49
C THR A 169 -1.48 -4.83 2.69
N GLY A 170 -2.51 -4.12 2.25
CA GLY A 170 -3.89 -4.42 2.60
C GLY A 170 -4.30 -3.95 4.01
N ALA A 171 -3.42 -3.37 4.82
CA ALA A 171 -3.72 -2.92 6.19
C ALA A 171 -3.34 -1.44 6.44
N THR A 172 -4.05 -0.77 7.36
CA THR A 172 -3.75 0.65 7.71
C THR A 172 -2.71 0.80 8.83
N GLN A 173 -2.04 -0.28 9.20
CA GLN A 173 -1.10 -0.39 10.31
C GLN A 173 0.20 -1.06 9.84
N VAL A 174 1.34 -0.71 10.44
CA VAL A 174 2.65 -1.24 10.03
C VAL A 174 3.08 -2.40 10.91
N LEU A 175 3.58 -3.45 10.26
CA LEU A 175 4.31 -4.53 10.90
C LEU A 175 5.77 -4.09 11.12
N GLN A 176 6.14 -3.77 12.36
CA GLN A 176 7.51 -3.30 12.67
C GLN A 176 8.59 -4.33 12.35
N GLU A 177 8.27 -5.63 12.45
CA GLU A 177 9.21 -6.73 12.16
C GLU A 177 9.08 -7.29 10.72
N GLY A 178 8.36 -6.59 9.84
CA GLY A 178 8.08 -7.02 8.46
C GLY A 178 9.14 -6.63 7.43
N GLU A 179 8.98 -7.15 6.20
CA GLU A 179 9.71 -6.62 5.06
C GLU A 179 9.35 -5.14 4.83
N PRO A 180 10.35 -4.30 4.49
CA PRO A 180 10.09 -2.88 4.24
C PRO A 180 9.20 -2.69 3.02
N ILE A 181 8.40 -1.61 3.02
CA ILE A 181 7.70 -1.14 1.82
C ILE A 181 8.76 -0.67 0.82
N LYS A 182 8.84 -1.34 -0.34
CA LYS A 182 9.82 -1.03 -1.38
C LYS A 182 9.19 -0.09 -2.41
N ILE A 183 9.75 1.10 -2.57
CA ILE A 183 9.34 2.06 -3.60
C ILE A 183 10.46 2.16 -4.62
N TYR A 184 10.13 1.88 -5.88
CA TYR A 184 11.07 1.88 -6.99
C TYR A 184 10.82 3.09 -7.89
N LEU A 185 11.89 3.82 -8.20
CA LEU A 185 11.91 4.72 -9.35
C LEU A 185 12.35 3.89 -10.57
N VAL A 186 11.53 3.90 -11.61
CA VAL A 186 11.74 3.07 -12.81
C VAL A 186 11.58 3.91 -14.07
N SER A 187 12.16 3.42 -15.17
CA SER A 187 12.03 4.03 -16.49
C SER A 187 10.61 3.87 -17.04
N ASP A 188 10.20 4.78 -17.93
CA ASP A 188 8.97 4.64 -18.73
C ASP A 188 8.95 3.35 -19.56
N ARG A 189 10.12 2.74 -19.78
CA ARG A 189 10.28 1.48 -20.50
C ARG A 189 10.31 0.25 -19.59
N ASP A 190 10.05 0.39 -18.30
CA ASP A 190 10.07 -0.74 -17.37
C ASP A 190 9.00 -1.78 -17.77
N PRO A 191 9.40 -3.06 -17.97
CA PRO A 191 8.51 -4.09 -18.47
C PRO A 191 7.35 -4.42 -17.51
N SER A 192 7.41 -3.99 -16.24
CA SER A 192 6.31 -4.15 -15.29
C SER A 192 5.11 -3.24 -15.59
N TYR A 193 5.34 -2.12 -16.27
CA TYR A 193 4.29 -1.17 -16.68
C TYR A 193 3.83 -1.35 -18.12
N VAL A 194 4.56 -2.12 -18.92
CA VAL A 194 4.19 -2.44 -20.29
C VAL A 194 3.18 -3.59 -20.28
N PRO A 195 1.91 -3.36 -20.68
CA PRO A 195 0.96 -4.45 -20.82
C PRO A 195 1.49 -5.43 -21.85
N GLN A 196 1.59 -6.71 -21.49
CA GLN A 196 2.12 -7.74 -22.38
C GLN A 196 1.31 -7.75 -23.70
N GLY A 197 1.96 -7.40 -24.81
CA GLY A 197 1.38 -7.45 -26.15
C GLY A 197 0.96 -6.12 -26.78
N LEU A 198 1.19 -4.96 -26.14
CA LEU A 198 1.08 -3.66 -26.81
C LEU A 198 2.40 -3.30 -27.52
N ALA A 199 2.30 -2.68 -28.69
CA ALA A 199 3.47 -2.22 -29.45
C ALA A 199 4.04 -0.94 -28.82
N GLU A 200 5.38 -0.79 -28.80
CA GLU A 200 6.08 0.36 -28.20
C GLU A 200 5.53 1.74 -28.65
N GLU A 201 5.08 1.84 -29.90
CA GLU A 201 4.52 3.07 -30.48
C GLU A 201 3.22 3.53 -29.81
N GLN A 202 2.50 2.64 -29.13
CA GLN A 202 1.24 2.95 -28.43
C GLN A 202 1.48 3.43 -26.99
N HIS A 203 2.70 3.31 -26.46
CA HIS A 203 3.00 3.62 -25.06
C HIS A 203 3.07 5.13 -24.80
N CYS A 204 3.59 5.94 -25.73
CA CYS A 204 3.69 7.40 -25.56
C CYS A 204 2.36 8.16 -25.73
N ALA A 205 1.31 7.51 -26.24
CA ALA A 205 0.05 8.18 -26.58
C ALA A 205 -0.76 8.63 -25.34
N TYR A 206 -0.46 8.10 -24.15
CA TYR A 206 -1.19 8.42 -22.92
C TYR A 206 -0.87 9.81 -22.33
N ILE A 207 0.27 10.40 -22.68
CA ILE A 207 0.74 11.67 -22.07
C ILE A 207 0.23 12.91 -22.84
N ASN A 208 -0.19 12.77 -24.09
CA ASN A 208 -0.63 13.88 -24.94
C ASN A 208 -2.11 13.77 -25.31
N SER A 209 -3.01 13.85 -24.33
CA SER A 209 -4.46 13.84 -24.59
C SER A 209 -5.02 15.12 -25.23
N GLY A 210 -4.19 16.16 -25.41
CA GLY A 210 -4.59 17.41 -26.08
C GLY A 210 -5.69 18.18 -25.35
N ALA A 211 -5.88 17.94 -24.05
CA ALA A 211 -6.83 18.67 -23.22
C ALA A 211 -6.31 20.10 -22.97
N ASP A 212 -7.21 21.08 -23.07
CA ASP A 212 -6.92 22.47 -22.70
C ASP A 212 -6.84 22.60 -21.18
N TYR A 213 -5.75 23.18 -20.67
CA TYR A 213 -5.54 23.38 -19.24
C TYR A 213 -6.55 24.39 -18.66
N ASP A 214 -7.26 24.05 -17.59
CA ASP A 214 -8.18 24.93 -16.86
C ASP A 214 -7.66 25.24 -15.45
N PRO A 215 -7.12 26.45 -15.19
CA PRO A 215 -6.55 26.81 -13.90
C PRO A 215 -7.56 26.80 -12.73
N ASN A 216 -8.86 26.76 -13.00
CA ASN A 216 -9.89 26.72 -11.96
C ASN A 216 -10.25 25.29 -11.53
N SER A 217 -10.03 24.32 -12.41
CA SER A 217 -10.34 22.91 -12.15
C SER A 217 -9.09 22.04 -12.05
N GLU A 218 -7.93 22.50 -12.51
CA GLU A 218 -6.68 21.74 -12.55
C GLU A 218 -5.66 22.22 -11.48
N PRO A 219 -4.63 21.41 -11.19
CA PRO A 219 -3.63 21.76 -10.18
C PRO A 219 -2.85 23.01 -10.60
N GLN A 220 -2.72 23.95 -9.68
CA GLN A 220 -2.08 25.25 -9.94
C GLN A 220 -0.56 25.16 -10.13
N ASP A 221 0.03 24.06 -9.70
CA ASP A 221 1.45 23.81 -9.77
C ASP A 221 1.75 22.30 -9.93
N VAL A 222 2.93 22.00 -10.47
CA VAL A 222 3.35 20.62 -10.78
C VAL A 222 3.41 19.75 -9.52
N LYS A 223 3.78 20.31 -8.36
CA LYS A 223 3.82 19.56 -7.09
C LYS A 223 2.43 19.11 -6.69
N SER A 224 1.46 20.01 -6.71
CA SER A 224 0.06 19.72 -6.44
C SER A 224 -0.48 18.68 -7.42
N ALA A 225 -0.11 18.75 -8.70
CA ALA A 225 -0.50 17.77 -9.71
C ALA A 225 0.04 16.37 -9.40
N VAL A 226 1.35 16.23 -9.18
CA VAL A 226 1.97 14.94 -8.89
C VAL A 226 1.48 14.38 -7.56
N HIS A 227 1.37 15.21 -6.52
CA HIS A 227 0.78 14.78 -5.25
C HIS A 227 -0.67 14.33 -5.40
N HIS A 228 -1.47 15.02 -6.21
CA HIS A 228 -2.85 14.62 -6.47
C HIS A 228 -2.89 13.27 -7.17
N TRP A 229 -2.11 13.10 -8.23
CA TRP A 229 -1.98 11.83 -8.95
C TRP A 229 -1.58 10.69 -8.01
N LEU A 230 -0.54 10.87 -7.18
CA LEU A 230 -0.11 9.88 -6.18
C LEU A 230 -1.24 9.49 -5.23
N LEU A 231 -1.96 10.48 -4.68
CA LEU A 231 -3.07 10.21 -3.78
C LEU A 231 -4.17 9.39 -4.47
N VAL A 232 -4.51 9.73 -5.71
CA VAL A 232 -5.52 9.01 -6.49
C VAL A 232 -5.09 7.58 -6.74
N GLN A 233 -3.86 7.35 -7.20
CA GLN A 233 -3.34 6.01 -7.45
C GLN A 233 -3.34 5.14 -6.19
N ILE A 234 -2.99 5.71 -5.03
CA ILE A 234 -3.06 5.02 -3.74
C ILE A 234 -4.51 4.62 -3.41
N LEU A 235 -5.46 5.55 -3.54
CA LEU A 235 -6.87 5.29 -3.21
C LEU A 235 -7.51 4.28 -4.17
N GLU A 236 -7.18 4.33 -5.46
CA GLU A 236 -7.62 3.34 -6.45
C GLU A 236 -7.06 1.95 -6.14
N SER A 237 -5.79 1.88 -5.73
CA SER A 237 -5.12 0.62 -5.38
C SER A 237 -5.76 -0.07 -4.16
N ILE A 238 -6.35 0.67 -3.22
CA ILE A 238 -7.08 0.08 -2.08
C ILE A 238 -8.23 -0.80 -2.55
N GLY A 239 -8.91 -0.41 -3.64
CA GLY A 239 -10.02 -1.19 -4.22
C GLY A 239 -9.60 -2.57 -4.73
N SER A 240 -8.32 -2.77 -5.05
CA SER A 240 -7.83 -4.09 -5.49
C SER A 240 -7.86 -5.15 -4.39
N TYR A 241 -7.85 -4.72 -3.11
CA TYR A 241 -7.94 -5.62 -1.95
C TYR A 241 -9.40 -5.90 -1.56
N THR A 242 -10.35 -5.09 -2.01
CA THR A 242 -11.79 -5.30 -1.80
C THR A 242 -12.44 -5.87 -3.04
N LEU A 243 -12.27 -7.17 -3.25
CA LEU A 243 -13.04 -7.90 -4.26
C LEU A 243 -14.52 -7.93 -3.85
N ALA A 244 -15.38 -7.36 -4.70
CA ALA A 244 -16.84 -7.41 -4.61
C ALA A 244 -17.39 -8.85 -4.49
#